data_AF-A0A8E0S3Q7-F1
#
_entry.id   AF-A0A8E0S3Q7-F1
#
_cell.length_a   1.000
_cell.length_b   1.000
_cell.length_c   1.000
_cell.angle_alpha   90.00
_cell.angle_beta   90.00
_cell.angle_gamma   90.00
#
_symmetry.space_group_name_H-M   'P 1'
#
loop_
_entity.id
_entity.type
_entity.pdbx_description
1 polymer ?
#
loop_
_entity_poly.entity_id
_entity_poly.type
_entity_poly.pdbx_seq_one_letter_code
_entity_poly.pdbx_strand_id
1 'polypeptide(L)'
;MFTPGPVRNVDDQDDFENEPPLLEELGINFSHITQKTISVLIPHKESSREVLEDTDLAGPLVFCLIFGCTLLLAGKVHFNYIYGLGVFGCLGIYLLLSMMTAQGVTATYVASTLGYCLLPMCLLSSLGILFSLKSLPGILITAAIVIWCAFSSSKLFVRALDMQHQRILVAYPCALVYSVFALLVVF
;
A
#
# COMPACT_ATOMS: atom_id res chain seq x y z
N MET A 1 62.16 -30.23 -1.28
CA MET A 1 62.65 -28.86 -1.07
C MET A 1 61.42 -27.97 -0.93
N PHE A 2 60.97 -27.78 0.32
CA PHE A 2 59.78 -26.98 0.66
C PHE A 2 60.25 -25.57 1.03
N THR A 3 59.77 -24.55 0.33
CA THR A 3 59.96 -23.14 0.70
C THR A 3 58.81 -22.71 1.61
N PRO A 4 59.07 -22.22 2.84
CA PRO A 4 58.03 -21.67 3.69
C PRO A 4 57.63 -20.27 3.18
N GLY A 5 56.33 -20.02 3.06
CA GLY A 5 55.78 -18.69 2.80
C GLY A 5 55.95 -17.76 4.02
N PRO A 6 55.87 -16.44 3.84
CA PRO A 6 56.19 -15.48 4.89
C PRO A 6 55.14 -15.52 6.02
N VAL A 7 55.62 -15.59 7.26
CA VAL A 7 54.84 -15.38 8.48
C VAL A 7 54.52 -13.89 8.56
N ARG A 8 53.23 -13.54 8.44
CA ARG A 8 52.76 -12.18 8.70
C ARG A 8 52.36 -12.08 10.17
N ASN A 9 52.94 -11.08 10.82
CA ASN A 9 52.84 -10.81 12.25
C ASN A 9 51.40 -10.59 12.70
N VAL A 10 51.13 -11.09 13.91
CA VAL A 10 49.96 -10.84 14.74
C VAL A 10 50.08 -9.42 15.29
N ASP A 11 49.41 -8.47 14.68
CA ASP A 11 49.11 -7.16 15.29
C ASP A 11 47.99 -6.49 14.48
N ASP A 12 46.76 -6.92 14.73
CA ASP A 12 45.55 -6.18 14.34
C ASP A 12 44.56 -6.37 15.49
N GLN A 13 44.87 -5.71 16.61
CA GLN A 13 43.99 -5.56 17.77
C GLN A 13 42.99 -4.40 17.55
N ASP A 14 42.80 -3.94 16.31
CA ASP A 14 42.03 -2.74 15.94
C ASP A 14 41.09 -2.96 14.73
N ASP A 15 40.34 -4.07 14.67
CA ASP A 15 39.30 -4.24 13.62
C ASP A 15 38.01 -4.90 14.12
N PHE A 16 37.63 -4.61 15.38
CA PHE A 16 36.27 -4.88 15.88
C PHE A 16 35.35 -3.65 15.77
N GLU A 17 35.86 -2.50 15.32
CA GLU A 17 35.09 -1.27 15.09
C GLU A 17 34.65 -1.08 13.63
N ASN A 18 35.06 -1.97 12.73
CA ASN A 18 34.79 -1.90 11.29
C ASN A 18 33.93 -3.06 10.77
N GLU A 19 33.32 -3.83 11.67
CA GLU A 19 32.30 -4.81 11.30
C GLU A 19 30.91 -4.13 11.32
N PRO A 20 30.17 -4.12 10.20
CA PRO A 20 28.80 -3.65 10.20
C PRO A 20 27.94 -4.53 11.15
N PRO A 21 27.01 -3.95 11.91
CA PRO A 21 26.26 -4.67 12.94
C PRO A 21 25.42 -5.82 12.36
N LEU A 22 25.27 -6.92 13.14
CA LEU A 22 24.51 -8.15 12.85
C LEU A 22 22.99 -7.98 12.60
N LEU A 23 22.53 -6.78 12.25
CA LEU A 23 21.18 -6.46 11.75
C LEU A 23 21.19 -6.23 10.23
N GLU A 24 22.35 -5.94 9.65
CA GLU A 24 22.58 -5.90 8.21
C GLU A 24 22.71 -7.32 7.64
N GLU A 25 23.30 -8.25 8.41
CA GLU A 25 23.34 -9.69 8.08
C GLU A 25 21.99 -10.39 8.31
N LEU A 26 21.15 -9.87 9.22
CA LEU A 26 19.80 -10.40 9.51
C LEU A 26 18.67 -9.67 8.74
N GLY A 27 19.01 -8.94 7.66
CA GLY A 27 18.07 -8.55 6.61
C GLY A 27 16.96 -7.57 6.98
N ILE A 28 17.06 -6.86 8.12
CA ILE A 28 16.03 -5.92 8.58
C ILE A 28 16.62 -4.52 8.78
N ASN A 29 16.64 -3.77 7.67
CA ASN A 29 16.92 -2.34 7.67
C ASN A 29 15.60 -1.54 7.79
N PHE A 30 15.15 -1.29 9.02
CA PHE A 30 13.93 -0.50 9.33
C PHE A 30 13.98 0.95 8.82
N SER A 31 15.18 1.52 8.63
CA SER A 31 15.43 2.83 8.02
C SER A 31 15.14 2.85 6.50
N HIS A 32 15.32 1.72 5.81
CA HIS A 32 15.02 1.58 4.38
C HIS A 32 13.53 1.30 4.09
N ILE A 33 12.82 0.65 5.01
CA ILE A 33 11.38 0.36 4.89
C ILE A 33 10.56 1.64 5.06
N THR A 34 10.96 2.53 5.97
CA THR A 34 10.27 3.81 6.21
C THR A 34 10.51 4.81 5.08
N GLN A 35 11.72 4.92 4.53
CA GLN A 35 11.98 5.72 3.32
C GLN A 35 11.29 5.17 2.06
N LYS A 36 11.21 3.84 1.90
CA LYS A 36 10.42 3.19 0.83
C LYS A 36 8.91 3.41 0.99
N THR A 37 8.40 3.60 2.21
CA THR A 37 6.97 3.88 2.50
C THR A 37 6.61 5.34 2.18
N ILE A 38 7.51 6.28 2.53
CA ILE A 38 7.35 7.71 2.24
C ILE A 38 7.46 8.01 0.74
N SER A 39 8.28 7.24 0.01
CA SER A 39 8.42 7.41 -1.43
C SER A 39 7.21 6.89 -2.24
N VAL A 40 6.38 5.96 -1.72
CA VAL A 40 5.10 5.53 -2.37
C VAL A 40 3.95 6.49 -2.05
N LEU A 41 3.99 7.12 -0.88
CA LEU A 41 3.06 8.20 -0.51
C LEU A 41 3.43 9.53 -1.21
N ILE A 42 4.42 9.54 -2.10
CA ILE A 42 4.84 10.68 -2.94
C ILE A 42 4.92 10.15 -4.39
N PRO A 43 4.45 10.87 -5.42
CA PRO A 43 4.22 10.34 -6.77
C PRO A 43 5.46 9.96 -7.61
N HIS A 44 6.58 9.56 -6.98
CA HIS A 44 7.82 9.18 -7.63
C HIS A 44 8.49 7.98 -6.92
N LYS A 45 7.80 6.84 -6.91
CA LYS A 45 8.46 5.54 -6.75
C LYS A 45 8.10 4.66 -7.92
N GLU A 46 9.11 4.25 -8.66
CA GLU A 46 8.99 3.22 -9.68
C GLU A 46 8.41 1.96 -9.04
N SER A 47 7.15 1.69 -9.34
CA SER A 47 6.62 0.34 -9.32
C SER A 47 6.73 -0.11 -10.77
N SER A 48 7.87 -0.73 -11.07
CA SER A 48 8.12 -1.45 -12.30
C SER A 48 7.03 -2.50 -12.51
N ARG A 49 6.67 -2.70 -13.79
CA ARG A 49 5.72 -3.73 -14.24
C ARG A 49 5.97 -5.13 -13.64
N GLU A 50 7.21 -5.42 -13.20
CA GLU A 50 7.62 -6.68 -12.57
C GLU A 50 7.09 -6.92 -11.15
N VAL A 51 6.97 -5.90 -10.28
CA VAL A 51 6.41 -6.12 -8.91
C VAL A 51 4.89 -6.30 -8.94
N LEU A 52 4.28 -6.08 -10.11
CA LEU A 52 2.85 -6.20 -10.35
C LEU A 52 2.46 -7.58 -10.91
N GLU A 53 3.43 -8.34 -11.43
CA GLU A 53 3.24 -9.72 -11.90
C GLU A 53 3.21 -10.74 -10.75
N ASP A 54 3.87 -10.45 -9.62
CA ASP A 54 3.69 -11.19 -8.35
C ASP A 54 2.42 -10.72 -7.64
N THR A 55 1.24 -10.95 -8.26
CA THR A 55 -0.05 -10.55 -7.67
C THR A 55 -0.43 -11.47 -6.52
N ASP A 56 0.13 -11.22 -5.34
CA ASP A 56 -0.28 -11.88 -4.09
C ASP A 56 -1.52 -11.20 -3.52
N LEU A 57 -2.65 -11.90 -3.50
CA LEU A 57 -3.88 -11.43 -2.86
C LEU A 57 -3.73 -11.29 -1.33
N ALA A 58 -2.68 -11.87 -0.75
CA ALA A 58 -2.42 -11.89 0.68
C ALA A 58 -2.17 -10.49 1.27
N GLY A 59 -1.37 -9.65 0.60
CA GLY A 59 -1.07 -8.29 1.08
C GLY A 59 -2.32 -7.40 1.22
N PRO A 60 -3.09 -7.20 0.14
CA PRO A 60 -4.38 -6.52 0.15
C PRO A 60 -5.35 -7.05 1.22
N LEU A 61 -5.41 -8.37 1.40
CA LEU A 61 -6.27 -9.01 2.39
C LEU A 61 -5.83 -8.72 3.82
N VAL A 62 -4.51 -8.74 4.09
CA VAL A 62 -3.96 -8.34 5.39
C VAL A 62 -4.27 -6.87 5.70
N PHE A 63 -4.12 -5.96 4.74
CA PHE A 63 -4.49 -4.55 4.95
C PHE A 63 -5.98 -4.37 5.22
N CYS A 64 -6.83 -5.11 4.51
CA CYS A 64 -8.28 -5.12 4.75
C CYS A 64 -8.63 -5.67 6.15
N LEU A 65 -7.93 -6.71 6.61
CA LEU A 65 -8.10 -7.28 7.95
C LEU A 65 -7.66 -6.28 9.02
N ILE A 66 -6.49 -5.64 8.86
CA ILE A 66 -6.01 -4.60 9.77
C ILE A 66 -7.02 -3.45 9.84
N PHE A 67 -7.53 -2.97 8.70
CA PHE A 67 -8.58 -1.96 8.64
C PHE A 67 -9.87 -2.38 9.35
N GLY A 68 -10.31 -3.63 9.16
CA GLY A 68 -11.45 -4.19 9.88
C GLY A 68 -11.19 -4.31 11.38
N CYS A 69 -9.97 -4.66 11.78
CA CYS A 69 -9.56 -4.77 13.18
C CYS A 69 -9.53 -3.39 13.86
N THR A 70 -9.02 -2.35 13.20
CA THR A 70 -9.02 -0.97 13.72
C THR A 70 -10.44 -0.43 13.86
N LEU A 71 -11.34 -0.75 12.92
CA LEU A 71 -12.77 -0.42 13.02
C LEU A 71 -13.46 -1.17 14.18
N LEU A 72 -13.11 -2.44 14.40
CA LEU A 72 -13.61 -3.24 15.51
C LEU A 72 -13.15 -2.65 16.85
N LEU A 73 -11.88 -2.27 16.98
CA LEU A 73 -11.35 -1.58 18.16
C LEU A 73 -12.02 -0.23 18.39
N ALA A 74 -12.42 0.48 17.32
CA ALA A 74 -13.21 1.70 17.41
C ALA A 74 -14.68 1.45 17.81
N GLY A 75 -15.08 0.20 18.06
CA GLY A 75 -16.43 -0.19 18.44
C GLY A 75 -17.43 -0.28 17.29
N LYS A 76 -16.98 -0.14 16.03
CA LYS A 76 -17.81 -0.15 14.82
C LYS A 76 -17.74 -1.50 14.11
N VAL A 77 -18.60 -2.44 14.51
CA VAL A 77 -18.60 -3.80 13.94
C VAL A 77 -19.41 -3.85 12.64
N HIS A 78 -18.77 -3.44 11.54
CA HIS A 78 -19.33 -3.45 10.20
C HIS A 78 -18.63 -4.45 9.26
N PHE A 79 -18.30 -5.65 9.76
CA PHE A 79 -17.53 -6.66 9.00
C PHE A 79 -18.19 -7.04 7.66
N ASN A 80 -19.52 -7.20 7.67
CA ASN A 80 -20.30 -7.47 6.45
C ASN A 80 -20.22 -6.31 5.44
N TYR A 81 -20.19 -5.06 5.91
CA TYR A 81 -20.07 -3.90 5.01
C TYR A 81 -18.70 -3.84 4.36
N ILE A 82 -17.62 -4.10 5.10
CA ILE A 82 -16.26 -4.09 4.55
C ILE A 82 -16.14 -5.16 3.46
N TYR A 83 -16.60 -6.39 3.73
CA TYR A 83 -16.56 -7.47 2.75
C TYR A 83 -17.48 -7.18 1.55
N GLY A 84 -18.73 -6.79 1.79
CA GLY A 84 -19.69 -6.50 0.73
C GLY A 84 -19.28 -5.34 -0.17
N LEU A 85 -18.85 -4.22 0.41
CA LEU A 85 -18.35 -3.06 -0.33
C LEU A 85 -17.01 -3.32 -1.01
N GLY A 86 -16.14 -4.13 -0.40
CA GLY A 86 -14.89 -4.57 -1.02
C GLY A 86 -15.13 -5.39 -2.27
N VAL A 87 -15.96 -6.43 -2.19
CA VAL A 87 -16.30 -7.29 -3.33
C VAL A 87 -17.07 -6.50 -4.39
N PHE A 88 -18.10 -5.74 -3.99
CA PHE A 88 -18.91 -4.95 -4.93
C PHE A 88 -18.10 -3.82 -5.57
N GLY A 89 -17.22 -3.17 -4.82
CA GLY A 89 -16.30 -2.14 -5.33
C GLY A 89 -15.28 -2.70 -6.32
N CYS A 90 -14.67 -3.86 -6.00
CA CYS A 90 -13.77 -4.56 -6.92
C CYS A 90 -14.51 -5.00 -8.18
N LEU A 91 -15.70 -5.59 -8.05
CA LEU A 91 -16.52 -6.02 -9.18
C LEU A 91 -16.94 -4.83 -10.07
N GLY A 92 -17.37 -3.73 -9.46
CA GLY A 92 -17.75 -2.52 -10.19
C GLY A 92 -16.60 -1.93 -11.00
N ILE A 93 -15.41 -1.82 -10.40
CA ILE A 93 -14.20 -1.35 -11.11
C ILE A 93 -13.77 -2.36 -12.18
N TYR A 94 -13.83 -3.65 -11.90
CA TYR A 94 -13.52 -4.72 -12.86
C TYR A 94 -14.42 -4.64 -14.10
N LEU A 95 -15.74 -4.53 -13.93
CA LEU A 95 -16.69 -4.42 -15.05
C LEU A 95 -16.44 -3.15 -15.86
N LEU A 96 -16.19 -2.04 -15.18
CA LEU A 96 -15.92 -0.75 -15.82
C LEU A 96 -14.64 -0.82 -16.66
N LEU A 97 -13.54 -1.31 -16.09
CA LEU A 97 -12.27 -1.50 -16.79
C LEU A 97 -12.44 -2.50 -17.96
N SER A 98 -13.17 -3.59 -17.74
CA SER A 98 -13.47 -4.58 -18.79
C SER A 98 -14.27 -4.02 -19.96
N MET A 99 -15.11 -3.00 -19.74
CA MET A 99 -15.80 -2.30 -20.84
C MET A 99 -14.92 -1.25 -21.51
N MET A 100 -13.93 -0.70 -20.80
CA MET A 100 -13.06 0.35 -21.30
C MET A 100 -11.89 -0.18 -22.14
N THR A 101 -11.33 -1.35 -21.80
CA THR A 101 -10.18 -1.93 -22.52
C THR A 101 -10.55 -3.20 -23.28
N ALA A 102 -10.02 -3.33 -24.49
CA ALA A 102 -10.07 -4.58 -25.24
C ALA A 102 -9.05 -5.62 -24.75
N GLN A 103 -8.04 -5.22 -23.97
CA GLN A 103 -6.95 -6.11 -23.55
C GLN A 103 -7.30 -7.03 -22.37
N GLY A 104 -8.51 -6.90 -21.80
CA GLY A 104 -8.94 -7.67 -20.63
C GLY A 104 -8.17 -7.28 -19.37
N VAL A 105 -8.88 -7.18 -18.24
CA VAL A 105 -8.27 -6.97 -16.94
C VAL A 105 -8.58 -8.17 -16.05
N THR A 106 -7.66 -8.59 -15.20
CA THR A 106 -7.91 -9.67 -14.25
C THR A 106 -8.54 -9.10 -12.97
N ALA A 107 -9.56 -9.77 -12.40
CA ALA A 107 -10.19 -9.32 -11.17
C ALA A 107 -9.20 -9.25 -9.99
N THR A 108 -8.24 -10.18 -9.93
CA THR A 108 -7.14 -10.20 -8.95
C THR A 108 -6.30 -8.93 -9.01
N TYR A 109 -6.01 -8.43 -10.22
CA TYR A 109 -5.26 -7.19 -10.40
C TYR A 109 -6.00 -5.97 -9.85
N VAL A 110 -7.30 -5.90 -10.09
CA VAL A 110 -8.17 -4.83 -9.56
C VAL A 110 -8.23 -4.89 -8.04
N ALA A 111 -8.46 -6.09 -7.49
CA ALA A 111 -8.50 -6.32 -6.05
C ALA A 111 -7.18 -5.92 -5.37
N SER A 112 -6.05 -6.33 -5.94
CA SER A 112 -4.74 -5.98 -5.40
C SER A 112 -4.46 -4.49 -5.46
N THR A 113 -4.69 -3.86 -6.62
CA THR A 113 -4.49 -2.41 -6.78
C THR A 113 -5.35 -1.60 -5.80
N LEU A 114 -6.62 -1.97 -5.62
CA LEU A 114 -7.51 -1.28 -4.68
C LEU A 114 -7.09 -1.50 -3.23
N GLY A 115 -6.67 -2.71 -2.86
CA GLY A 115 -6.28 -3.02 -1.48
C GLY A 115 -4.94 -2.41 -1.08
N TYR A 116 -3.94 -2.34 -1.97
CA TYR A 116 -2.67 -1.66 -1.67
C TYR A 116 -2.86 -0.16 -1.49
N CYS A 117 -3.73 0.46 -2.30
CA CYS A 117 -4.09 1.86 -2.15
C CYS A 117 -4.97 2.14 -0.92
N LEU A 118 -5.40 1.12 -0.17
CA LEU A 118 -6.13 1.26 1.09
C LEU A 118 -5.19 1.55 2.28
N LEU A 119 -3.87 1.37 2.14
CA LEU A 119 -2.91 1.58 3.23
C LEU A 119 -3.02 2.97 3.89
N PRO A 120 -3.11 4.10 3.15
CA PRO A 120 -3.29 5.41 3.78
C PRO A 120 -4.61 5.52 4.54
N MET A 121 -5.64 4.79 4.12
CA MET A 121 -6.92 4.67 4.84
C MET A 121 -6.81 3.84 6.11
N CYS A 122 -6.01 2.77 6.12
CA CYS A 122 -5.71 2.04 7.36
C CYS A 122 -5.08 2.96 8.41
N LEU A 123 -4.11 3.79 8.01
CA LEU A 123 -3.48 4.77 8.90
C LEU A 123 -4.50 5.79 9.43
N LEU A 124 -5.36 6.31 8.56
CA LEU A 124 -6.44 7.22 8.95
C LEU A 124 -7.38 6.56 9.99
N SER A 125 -7.74 5.29 9.78
CA SER A 125 -8.58 4.53 10.71
C SER A 125 -7.92 4.36 12.09
N SER A 126 -6.63 4.02 12.12
CA SER A 126 -5.86 3.94 13.37
C SER A 126 -5.80 5.28 14.10
N LEU A 127 -5.58 6.39 13.39
CA LEU A 127 -5.63 7.73 13.99
C LEU A 127 -7.01 8.08 14.53
N GLY A 128 -8.07 7.58 13.88
CA GLY A 128 -9.46 7.74 14.30
C GLY A 128 -9.82 7.10 15.64
N ILE A 129 -9.02 6.14 16.11
CA ILE A 129 -9.18 5.53 17.44
C ILE A 129 -8.71 6.51 18.52
N LEU A 130 -7.61 7.23 18.26
CA LEU A 130 -7.00 8.16 19.21
C LEU A 130 -7.66 9.55 19.18
N PHE A 131 -8.14 9.98 18.00
CA PHE A 131 -8.71 11.30 17.78
C PHE A 131 -10.09 11.21 17.12
N SER A 132 -11.05 12.00 17.61
CA SER A 132 -12.39 12.06 17.01
C SER A 132 -12.36 12.73 15.62
N LEU A 133 -12.54 11.91 14.58
CA LEU A 133 -12.61 12.34 13.18
C LEU A 133 -13.89 13.10 12.82
N LYS A 134 -14.85 13.21 13.74
CA LYS A 134 -16.08 14.00 13.56
C LYS A 134 -15.82 15.52 13.55
N SER A 135 -14.62 15.95 13.93
CA SER A 135 -14.20 17.34 13.86
C SER A 135 -13.99 17.80 12.42
N LEU A 136 -14.20 19.10 12.15
CA LEU A 136 -13.92 19.71 10.84
C LEU A 136 -12.52 19.36 10.29
N PRO A 137 -11.41 19.47 11.07
CA PRO A 137 -10.09 19.05 10.59
C PRO A 137 -10.01 17.55 10.29
N GLY A 138 -10.70 16.70 11.08
CA GLY A 138 -10.76 15.25 10.82
C GLY A 138 -11.41 14.92 9.47
N ILE A 139 -12.49 15.62 9.12
CA ILE A 139 -13.17 15.48 7.83
C ILE A 139 -12.27 15.95 6.67
N LEU A 140 -11.57 17.08 6.82
CA LEU A 140 -10.66 17.59 5.78
C LEU A 140 -9.49 16.62 5.53
N ILE A 141 -8.88 16.09 6.58
CA ILE A 141 -7.81 15.09 6.48
C ILE A 141 -8.34 13.82 5.80
N THR A 142 -9.54 13.37 6.20
CA THR A 142 -10.20 12.21 5.59
C THR A 142 -10.40 12.42 4.09
N ALA A 143 -10.95 13.57 3.67
CA ALA A 143 -11.15 13.91 2.28
C ALA A 143 -9.83 13.96 1.49
N ALA A 144 -8.77 14.54 2.07
CA ALA A 144 -7.44 14.57 1.46
C ALA A 144 -6.89 13.15 1.24
N ILE A 145 -7.06 12.25 2.21
CA ILE A 145 -6.65 10.84 2.10
C ILE A 145 -7.47 10.10 1.03
N VAL A 146 -8.79 10.30 0.96
CA VAL A 146 -9.63 9.72 -0.11
C VAL A 146 -9.10 10.13 -1.48
N ILE A 147 -8.88 11.43 -1.67
CA ILE A 147 -8.39 12.00 -2.91
C ILE A 147 -7.02 11.40 -3.24
N TRP A 148 -6.13 11.29 -2.25
CA TRP A 148 -4.81 10.68 -2.41
C TRP A 148 -4.89 9.21 -2.88
N CYS A 149 -5.71 8.40 -2.21
CA CYS A 149 -5.91 6.99 -2.53
C CYS A 149 -6.50 6.82 -3.94
N ALA A 150 -7.50 7.63 -4.28
CA ALA A 150 -8.15 7.61 -5.59
C ALA A 150 -7.19 8.00 -6.72
N PHE A 151 -6.39 9.06 -6.52
CA PHE A 151 -5.39 9.48 -7.50
C PHE A 151 -4.27 8.46 -7.67
N SER A 152 -3.85 7.80 -6.58
CA SER A 152 -2.84 6.75 -6.62
C SER A 152 -3.33 5.53 -7.40
N SER A 153 -4.52 5.01 -7.05
CA SER A 153 -5.14 3.86 -7.70
C SER A 153 -5.43 4.11 -9.19
N SER A 154 -5.98 5.27 -9.52
CA SER A 154 -6.23 5.68 -10.91
C SER A 154 -4.95 5.71 -11.76
N LYS A 155 -3.82 6.19 -11.22
CA LYS A 155 -2.54 6.17 -11.94
C LYS A 155 -2.06 4.75 -12.24
N LEU A 156 -2.24 3.81 -11.30
CA LEU A 156 -1.86 2.41 -11.50
C LEU A 156 -2.69 1.77 -12.61
N PHE A 157 -4.01 1.97 -12.60
CA PHE A 157 -4.89 1.47 -13.66
C PHE A 157 -4.56 2.06 -15.04
N VAL A 158 -4.33 3.37 -15.12
CA VAL A 158 -3.98 4.04 -16.38
C VAL A 158 -2.64 3.56 -16.94
N ARG A 159 -1.66 3.27 -16.08
CA ARG A 159 -0.37 2.74 -16.51
C ARG A 159 -0.45 1.28 -16.95
N ALA A 160 -1.25 0.46 -16.27
CA ALA A 160 -1.40 -0.95 -16.61
C ALA A 160 -2.19 -1.17 -17.90
N LEU A 161 -3.23 -0.37 -18.14
CA LEU A 161 -4.11 -0.51 -19.31
C LEU A 161 -3.75 0.46 -20.45
N ASP A 162 -2.68 1.24 -20.32
CA ASP A 162 -2.22 2.28 -21.27
C ASP A 162 -3.29 3.33 -21.66
N MET A 163 -4.13 3.72 -20.70
CA MET A 163 -5.33 4.55 -20.93
C MET A 163 -5.10 6.03 -20.59
N GLN A 164 -4.01 6.63 -21.09
CA GLN A 164 -3.56 7.97 -20.68
C GLN A 164 -4.65 9.07 -20.78
N HIS A 165 -5.53 8.99 -21.77
CA HIS A 165 -6.59 9.97 -22.00
C HIS A 165 -7.81 9.83 -21.06
N GLN A 166 -8.09 8.63 -20.54
CA GLN A 166 -9.33 8.34 -19.79
C GLN A 166 -9.14 8.31 -18.26
N ARG A 167 -8.05 8.89 -17.77
CA ARG A 167 -7.68 8.87 -16.35
C ARG A 167 -8.76 9.38 -15.40
N ILE A 168 -9.43 10.47 -15.75
CA ILE A 168 -10.49 11.06 -14.91
C ILE A 168 -11.69 10.11 -14.80
N LEU A 169 -11.98 9.37 -15.88
CA LEU A 169 -13.09 8.42 -15.92
C LEU A 169 -12.88 7.25 -14.96
N VAL A 170 -11.63 6.78 -14.80
CA VAL A 170 -11.27 5.74 -13.83
C VAL A 170 -11.12 6.29 -12.41
N ALA A 171 -10.72 7.56 -12.25
CA ALA A 171 -10.56 8.18 -10.95
C ALA A 171 -11.89 8.35 -10.20
N TYR A 172 -12.98 8.67 -10.90
CA TYR A 172 -14.31 8.84 -10.32
C TYR A 172 -14.82 7.60 -9.54
N PRO A 173 -14.91 6.40 -10.13
CA PRO A 173 -15.38 5.21 -9.45
C PRO A 173 -14.41 4.76 -8.34
N CYS A 174 -13.08 4.99 -8.51
CA CYS A 174 -12.11 4.75 -7.44
C CYS A 174 -12.38 5.65 -6.24
N ALA A 175 -12.59 6.95 -6.47
CA ALA A 175 -12.91 7.91 -5.42
C ALA A 175 -14.20 7.54 -4.70
N LEU A 176 -15.21 7.04 -5.42
CA LEU A 176 -16.46 6.57 -4.82
C LEU A 176 -16.20 5.41 -3.85
N VAL A 177 -15.48 4.37 -4.28
CA VAL A 177 -15.14 3.22 -3.43
C VAL A 177 -14.39 3.66 -2.17
N TYR A 178 -13.33 4.47 -2.29
CA TYR A 178 -12.58 4.96 -1.13
C TYR A 178 -13.39 5.90 -0.24
N SER A 179 -14.30 6.69 -0.80
CA SER A 179 -15.19 7.56 -0.02
C SER A 179 -16.12 6.74 0.87
N VAL A 180 -16.66 5.62 0.38
CA VAL A 180 -17.52 4.77 1.21
C VAL A 180 -16.72 4.13 2.36
N PHE A 181 -15.49 3.66 2.10
CA PHE A 181 -14.61 3.19 3.17
C PHE A 181 -14.28 4.30 4.18
N ALA A 182 -14.08 5.53 3.71
CA ALA A 182 -13.84 6.69 4.58
C ALA A 182 -15.05 6.99 5.49
N LEU A 183 -16.27 6.88 4.95
CA LEU A 183 -17.49 7.08 5.73
C LEU A 183 -17.61 6.07 6.87
N LEU A 184 -17.23 4.80 6.64
CA LEU A 184 -17.18 3.78 7.70
C LEU A 184 -16.19 4.11 8.82
N VAL A 185 -15.11 4.84 8.51
CA VAL A 185 -14.12 5.28 9.49
C VAL A 185 -14.67 6.44 10.34
N VAL A 186 -15.33 7.41 9.71
CA VAL A 186 -15.81 8.63 10.36
C VAL A 186 -17.10 8.40 11.18
N PHE A 187 -18.06 7.67 10.61
CA PHE A 187 -19.42 7.52 11.15
C PHE A 187 -19.58 6.25 11.94
#